data_AF-A0A435FHT4-F1
#
_entry.id   AF-A0A435FHT4-F1
#
_cell.length_a   1.000
_cell.length_b   1.000
_cell.length_c   1.000
_cell.angle_alpha   90.00
_cell.angle_beta   90.00
_cell.angle_gamma   90.00
#
_symmetry.space_group_name_H-M   'P 1'
#
loop_
_entity.id
_entity.type
_entity.pdbx_description
1 polymer ?
#
loop_
_entity_poly.entity_id
_entity_poly.type
_entity_poly.pdbx_seq_one_letter_code
_entity_poly.pdbx_strand_id
1 'polypeptide(L)'
;MFLSVFDLFKIGIGPSSSHTMGPMTAAARFLDEVAGNDWPRPAGVKVDRLGASLHGSLAYTGIGHGSDRAVMLGLAGLTPQTVDPDQADGIASRIAAEKRISPPGHPTYRFDPATDLVLDRKTPLTGHANGMAFYAYDSGGRLLLKRIYYSIGG
;
A
#
# COMPACT_ATOMS: atom_id res chain seq x y z
N MET A 1 1.08 25.19 -13.63
CA MET A 1 0.32 24.15 -12.91
C MET A 1 -1.16 24.50 -13.03
N PHE A 2 -1.97 23.61 -13.60
CA PHE A 2 -3.42 23.81 -13.70
C PHE A 2 -4.07 23.06 -12.53
N LEU A 3 -4.98 23.70 -11.80
CA LEU A 3 -5.72 23.11 -10.68
C LEU A 3 -7.19 23.03 -11.11
N SER A 4 -7.74 21.82 -11.13
CA SER A 4 -9.15 21.56 -11.45
C SER A 4 -10.00 21.57 -10.18
N VAL A 5 -11.30 21.87 -10.32
CA VAL A 5 -12.27 21.69 -9.22
C VAL A 5 -12.33 20.24 -8.74
N PHE A 6 -12.08 19.28 -9.64
CA PHE A 6 -11.99 17.85 -9.32
C PHE A 6 -10.72 17.48 -8.54
N ASP A 7 -9.69 18.33 -8.57
CA ASP A 7 -8.51 18.16 -7.72
C ASP A 7 -8.79 18.58 -6.28
N LEU A 8 -9.69 19.56 -6.10
CA LEU A 8 -10.09 20.07 -4.78
C LEU A 8 -11.13 19.18 -4.09
N PHE A 9 -12.07 18.60 -4.84
CA PHE A 9 -13.15 17.77 -4.31
C PHE A 9 -13.03 16.31 -4.80
N LYS A 10 -12.37 15.47 -4.01
CA LYS A 10 -12.19 14.04 -4.29
C LYS A 10 -13.11 13.20 -3.40
N ILE A 11 -13.94 12.36 -4.03
CA ILE A 11 -14.69 11.31 -3.33
C ILE A 11 -13.69 10.28 -2.83
N GLY A 12 -13.84 9.86 -1.58
CA GLY A 12 -12.87 9.01 -0.91
C GLY A 12 -13.32 8.47 0.44
N ILE A 13 -12.45 7.68 1.07
CA ILE A 13 -12.65 7.12 2.40
C ILE A 13 -11.88 7.91 3.45
N GLY A 14 -12.57 8.26 4.54
CA GLY A 14 -11.99 8.94 5.69
C GLY A 14 -11.13 8.01 6.57
N PRO A 15 -10.46 8.57 7.61
CA PRO A 15 -10.63 9.94 8.11
C PRO A 15 -9.70 10.99 7.47
N SER A 16 -8.72 10.61 6.64
CA SER A 16 -7.68 11.54 6.17
C SER A 16 -7.23 11.29 4.73
N SER A 17 -7.21 12.32 3.88
CA SER A 17 -6.72 12.17 2.50
C SER A 17 -5.23 11.80 2.43
N SER A 18 -4.38 12.40 3.26
CA SER A 18 -2.94 12.12 3.24
C SER A 18 -2.56 10.81 3.94
N HIS A 19 -3.35 10.40 4.93
CA HIS A 19 -3.05 9.21 5.74
C HIS A 19 -3.92 7.99 5.40
N THR A 20 -4.94 8.13 4.55
CA THR A 20 -5.81 7.03 4.12
C THR A 20 -5.81 6.92 2.60
N MET A 21 -6.22 7.98 1.88
CA MET A 21 -6.31 7.92 0.41
C MET A 21 -4.93 7.71 -0.24
N GLY A 22 -3.95 8.53 0.15
CA GLY A 22 -2.59 8.46 -0.37
C GLY A 22 -1.95 7.07 -0.24
N PRO A 23 -1.93 6.48 0.97
CA PRO A 23 -1.41 5.13 1.18
C PRO A 23 -2.12 4.04 0.39
N MET A 24 -3.44 4.09 0.32
CA MET A 24 -4.23 3.13 -0.45
C MET A 24 -3.93 3.23 -1.96
N THR A 25 -3.88 4.45 -2.50
CA THR A 25 -3.51 4.69 -3.90
C THR A 25 -2.07 4.25 -4.19
N ALA A 26 -1.12 4.51 -3.29
CA ALA A 26 0.27 4.09 -3.47
C ALA A 26 0.39 2.55 -3.50
N ALA A 27 -0.33 1.87 -2.62
CA ALA A 27 -0.37 0.40 -2.58
C ALA A 27 -0.97 -0.19 -3.86
N ALA A 28 -2.09 0.36 -4.36
CA ALA A 28 -2.69 -0.07 -5.62
C ALA A 28 -1.76 0.14 -6.82
N ARG A 29 -1.08 1.30 -6.90
CA ARG A 29 -0.09 1.57 -7.97
C ARG A 29 1.10 0.61 -7.92
N PHE A 30 1.59 0.29 -6.72
CA PHE A 30 2.65 -0.69 -6.56
C PHE A 30 2.20 -2.08 -7.03
N LEU A 31 0.97 -2.45 -6.70
CA LEU A 31 0.38 -3.71 -7.16
C LEU A 31 0.28 -3.77 -8.69
N ASP A 32 -0.19 -2.70 -9.34
CA ASP A 32 -0.24 -2.61 -10.81
C ASP A 32 1.16 -2.78 -11.43
N GLU A 33 2.19 -2.19 -10.82
CA GLU A 33 3.57 -2.35 -11.28
C GLU A 33 4.07 -3.79 -11.12
N VAL A 34 3.70 -4.47 -10.02
CA VAL A 34 4.00 -5.90 -9.81
C VAL A 34 3.33 -6.79 -10.85
N ALA A 35 2.08 -6.50 -11.24
CA ALA A 35 1.39 -7.21 -12.33
C ALA A 35 2.01 -6.91 -13.70
N GLY A 36 2.49 -5.68 -13.87
CA GLY A 36 3.18 -5.23 -15.06
C GLY A 36 4.44 -6.05 -15.36
N ASN A 37 4.85 -5.99 -16.61
CA ASN A 37 6.15 -6.51 -17.06
C ASN A 37 7.19 -5.39 -17.22
N ASP A 38 6.86 -4.16 -16.83
CA ASP A 38 7.68 -2.97 -17.02
C ASP A 38 8.56 -2.66 -15.80
N TRP A 39 9.22 -3.69 -15.28
CA TRP A 39 10.25 -3.54 -14.25
C TRP A 39 11.29 -4.67 -14.39
N PRO A 40 12.58 -4.40 -14.08
CA PRO A 40 13.64 -5.37 -14.26
C PRO A 40 13.48 -6.54 -13.29
N ARG A 41 13.19 -7.73 -13.82
CA ARG A 41 13.09 -8.97 -13.04
C ARG A 41 13.85 -10.13 -13.70
N PRO A 42 14.50 -11.02 -12.93
CA PRO A 42 15.12 -12.21 -13.51
C PRO A 42 14.07 -13.09 -14.21
N ALA A 43 14.46 -13.71 -15.34
CA ALA A 43 13.58 -14.58 -16.09
C ALA A 43 13.11 -15.77 -15.23
N GLY A 44 11.81 -16.09 -15.30
CA GLY A 44 11.21 -17.21 -14.58
C GLY A 44 10.94 -16.97 -13.09
N VAL A 45 11.31 -15.81 -12.54
CA VAL A 45 11.04 -15.48 -11.13
C VAL A 45 9.66 -14.85 -10.98
N LYS A 46 8.91 -15.30 -9.96
CA LYS A 46 7.59 -14.78 -9.62
C LYS A 46 7.62 -14.09 -8.26
N VAL A 47 6.82 -13.05 -8.13
CA VAL A 47 6.52 -12.45 -6.82
C VAL A 47 5.65 -13.41 -6.04
N ASP A 48 5.97 -13.59 -4.77
CA ASP A 48 5.30 -14.52 -3.86
C ASP A 48 4.95 -13.87 -2.51
N ARG A 49 5.74 -12.89 -2.05
CA ARG A 49 5.44 -12.12 -0.83
C ARG A 49 5.47 -10.62 -1.11
N LEU A 50 4.51 -9.89 -0.55
CA LEU A 50 4.49 -8.43 -0.55
C LEU A 50 4.90 -7.90 0.82
N GLY A 51 5.36 -6.66 0.87
CA GLY A 51 5.59 -5.95 2.13
C GLY A 51 5.51 -4.45 1.93
N ALA A 52 5.36 -3.73 3.03
CA ALA A 52 5.36 -2.29 3.07
C ALA A 52 5.97 -1.76 4.37
N SER A 53 6.49 -0.55 4.33
CA SER A 53 6.89 0.20 5.51
C SER A 53 6.39 1.63 5.42
N LEU A 54 5.78 2.09 6.52
CA LEU A 54 5.34 3.47 6.71
C LEU A 54 6.44 4.21 7.47
N HIS A 55 6.77 5.42 7.03
CA HIS A 55 7.85 6.24 7.56
C HIS A 55 7.38 7.63 7.96
N GLY A 56 8.16 8.30 8.80
CA GLY A 56 7.87 9.66 9.25
C GLY A 56 6.48 9.78 9.87
N SER A 57 5.71 10.80 9.53
CA SER A 57 4.37 11.04 10.11
C SER A 57 3.43 9.84 9.95
N LEU A 58 3.46 9.14 8.81
CA LEU A 58 2.66 7.93 8.59
C LEU A 58 2.98 6.81 9.61
N ALA A 59 4.25 6.69 10.04
CA ALA A 59 4.64 5.68 11.03
C ALA A 59 4.16 6.01 12.45
N TYR A 60 4.02 7.31 12.76
CA TYR A 60 3.59 7.78 14.08
C TYR A 60 2.07 7.76 14.23
N THR A 61 1.33 8.11 13.17
CA THR A 61 -0.14 8.23 13.23
C THR A 61 -0.86 7.07 12.54
N GLY A 62 -0.12 6.13 11.93
CA GLY A 62 -0.67 5.13 11.01
C GLY A 62 -1.81 4.27 11.57
N ILE A 63 -1.68 3.78 12.81
CA ILE A 63 -2.73 2.97 13.46
C ILE A 63 -3.97 3.83 13.79
N GLY A 64 -3.77 5.06 14.28
CA GLY A 64 -4.86 5.95 14.67
C GLY A 64 -5.63 6.56 13.50
N HIS A 65 -4.99 6.67 12.33
CA HIS A 65 -5.58 7.24 11.10
C HIS A 65 -5.91 6.18 10.04
N GLY A 66 -5.72 4.89 10.34
CA GLY A 66 -6.03 3.78 9.45
C GLY A 66 -5.13 3.68 8.20
N SER A 67 -3.89 4.17 8.27
CA SER A 67 -2.92 4.08 7.17
C SER A 67 -2.49 2.63 6.92
N ASP A 68 -2.40 1.84 7.98
CA ASP A 68 -2.15 0.41 7.92
C ASP A 68 -3.27 -0.33 7.17
N ARG A 69 -4.52 -0.06 7.55
CA ARG A 69 -5.72 -0.54 6.88
C ARG A 69 -5.75 -0.09 5.41
N ALA A 70 -5.46 1.17 5.15
CA ALA A 70 -5.42 1.73 3.80
C ALA A 70 -4.40 1.00 2.90
N VAL A 71 -3.21 0.70 3.41
CA VAL A 71 -2.20 -0.09 2.67
C VAL A 71 -2.73 -1.50 2.39
N MET A 72 -3.31 -2.18 3.38
CA MET A 72 -3.86 -3.53 3.17
C MET A 72 -4.97 -3.57 2.12
N LEU A 73 -5.90 -2.60 2.16
CA LEU A 73 -6.97 -2.50 1.18
C LEU A 73 -6.43 -2.20 -0.22
N GLY A 74 -5.44 -1.31 -0.33
CA GLY A 74 -4.78 -1.00 -1.59
C GLY A 74 -4.05 -2.20 -2.19
N LEU A 75 -3.33 -2.97 -1.36
CA LEU A 75 -2.69 -4.22 -1.79
C LEU A 75 -3.72 -5.31 -2.15
N ALA A 76 -4.95 -5.24 -1.61
CA ALA A 76 -6.06 -6.10 -2.03
C ALA A 76 -6.71 -5.67 -3.36
N GLY A 77 -6.17 -4.65 -4.04
CA GLY A 77 -6.64 -4.17 -5.34
C GLY A 77 -7.78 -3.16 -5.24
N LEU A 78 -8.07 -2.64 -4.04
CA LEU A 78 -9.09 -1.61 -3.87
C LEU A 78 -8.47 -0.22 -3.97
N THR A 79 -9.23 0.71 -4.54
CA THR A 79 -8.89 2.12 -4.56
C THR A 79 -9.82 2.89 -3.63
N PRO A 80 -9.46 4.10 -3.20
CA PRO A 80 -10.36 4.86 -2.35
C PRO A 80 -11.72 5.22 -3.00
N GLN A 81 -11.80 5.19 -4.33
CA GLN A 81 -13.03 5.41 -5.08
C GLN A 81 -13.91 4.15 -5.17
N THR A 82 -13.31 2.96 -5.04
CA THR A 82 -13.98 1.67 -5.26
C THR A 82 -14.20 0.89 -3.98
N VAL A 83 -13.56 1.27 -2.88
CA VAL A 83 -13.74 0.62 -1.59
C VAL A 83 -15.13 0.91 -1.03
N ASP A 84 -15.82 -0.16 -0.66
CA ASP A 84 -17.01 -0.08 0.20
C ASP A 84 -16.55 0.12 1.66
N PRO A 85 -16.85 1.28 2.28
CA PRO A 85 -16.43 1.56 3.66
C PRO A 85 -16.92 0.53 4.67
N ASP A 86 -18.09 -0.08 4.44
CA ASP A 86 -18.69 -1.06 5.35
C ASP A 86 -17.94 -2.41 5.31
N GLN A 87 -17.22 -2.69 4.22
CA GLN A 87 -16.45 -3.91 4.05
C GLN A 87 -14.97 -3.76 4.41
N ALA A 88 -14.48 -2.53 4.57
CA ALA A 88 -13.07 -2.22 4.77
C ALA A 88 -12.45 -2.99 5.97
N ASP A 89 -13.13 -3.00 7.11
CA ASP A 89 -12.64 -3.66 8.32
C ASP A 89 -12.68 -5.19 8.20
N GLY A 90 -13.71 -5.72 7.52
CA GLY A 90 -13.83 -7.16 7.26
C GLY A 90 -12.70 -7.68 6.37
N ILE A 91 -12.30 -6.90 5.36
CA ILE A 91 -11.20 -7.26 4.46
C ILE A 91 -9.87 -7.23 5.21
N ALA A 92 -9.59 -6.16 5.97
CA ALA A 92 -8.37 -6.05 6.76
C ALA A 92 -8.24 -7.18 7.78
N SER A 93 -9.34 -7.52 8.48
CA SER A 93 -9.39 -8.61 9.44
C SER A 93 -9.13 -9.97 8.79
N ARG A 94 -9.68 -10.20 7.59
CA ARG A 94 -9.42 -11.42 6.82
C ARG A 94 -7.95 -11.54 6.43
N ILE A 95 -7.34 -10.47 5.94
CA ILE A 95 -5.91 -10.46 5.59
C ILE A 95 -5.04 -10.76 6.82
N ALA A 96 -5.37 -10.18 7.97
CA ALA A 96 -4.65 -10.43 9.22
C ALA A 96 -4.77 -11.89 9.68
N ALA A 97 -5.93 -12.52 9.50
CA ALA A 97 -6.15 -13.92 9.87
C ALA A 97 -5.50 -14.90 8.89
N GLU A 98 -5.66 -14.68 7.58
CA GLU A 98 -5.21 -15.59 6.52
C GLU A 98 -3.74 -15.40 6.15
N LYS A 99 -3.16 -14.23 6.49
CA LYS A 99 -1.79 -13.82 6.14
C LYS A 99 -1.52 -13.88 4.64
N ARG A 100 -2.54 -13.56 3.86
CA ARG A 100 -2.56 -13.63 2.40
C ARG A 100 -3.36 -12.48 1.83
N ILE A 101 -2.99 -12.06 0.63
CA ILE A 101 -3.70 -11.08 -0.17
C ILE A 101 -3.94 -11.68 -1.55
N SER A 102 -5.19 -11.63 -2.03
CA SER A 102 -5.63 -12.19 -3.32
C SER A 102 -6.33 -11.11 -4.14
N PRO A 103 -5.58 -10.17 -4.73
CA PRO A 103 -6.17 -9.09 -5.52
C PRO A 103 -6.72 -9.62 -6.86
N PRO A 104 -7.80 -9.05 -7.40
CA PRO A 104 -8.28 -9.40 -8.74
C PRO A 104 -7.19 -9.22 -9.80
N GLY A 105 -7.04 -10.20 -10.70
CA GLY A 105 -6.02 -10.16 -11.76
C GLY A 105 -4.59 -10.55 -11.31
N HIS A 106 -4.41 -10.88 -10.03
CA HIS A 106 -3.13 -11.30 -9.46
C HIS A 106 -3.19 -12.73 -8.92
N PRO A 107 -2.03 -13.40 -8.80
CA PRO A 107 -1.92 -14.55 -7.91
C PRO A 107 -2.10 -14.13 -6.45
N THR A 108 -2.39 -15.09 -5.57
CA THR A 108 -2.34 -14.86 -4.13
C THR A 108 -0.91 -14.65 -3.67
N TYR A 109 -0.69 -13.58 -2.91
CA TYR A 109 0.59 -13.25 -2.27
C TYR A 109 0.54 -13.59 -0.78
N ARG A 110 1.68 -14.00 -0.23
CA ARG A 110 1.90 -14.01 1.22
C ARG A 110 2.02 -12.56 1.71
N PHE A 111 1.35 -12.28 2.83
CA PHE A 111 1.42 -10.99 3.50
C PHE A 111 0.92 -11.16 4.93
N ASP A 112 1.83 -11.20 5.90
CA ASP A 112 1.52 -11.17 7.33
C ASP A 112 1.62 -9.73 7.82
N PRO A 113 0.50 -9.02 8.11
CA PRO A 113 0.55 -7.61 8.50
C PRO A 113 1.45 -7.34 9.71
N ALA A 114 1.63 -8.32 10.60
CA ALA A 114 2.45 -8.14 11.80
C ALA A 114 3.96 -8.00 11.49
N THR A 115 4.42 -8.54 10.36
CA THR A 115 5.85 -8.57 9.99
C THR A 115 6.13 -7.90 8.64
N ASP A 116 5.14 -7.92 7.74
CA ASP A 116 5.24 -7.40 6.38
C ASP A 116 4.74 -5.96 6.26
N LEU A 117 4.07 -5.40 7.29
CA LEU A 117 3.67 -3.99 7.34
C LEU A 117 4.33 -3.28 8.53
N VAL A 118 5.48 -2.66 8.28
CA VAL A 118 6.32 -2.08 9.33
C VAL A 118 6.03 -0.59 9.53
N LEU A 119 5.77 -0.19 10.77
CA LEU A 119 5.74 1.23 11.16
C LEU A 119 7.15 1.67 11.56
N ASP A 120 7.94 2.14 10.60
CA ASP A 120 9.32 2.57 10.83
C ASP A 120 9.39 4.04 11.29
N ARG A 121 9.40 4.19 12.62
CA ARG A 121 9.54 5.48 13.31
C ARG A 121 10.98 5.97 13.43
N LYS A 122 11.97 5.15 13.04
CA LYS A 122 13.39 5.46 13.23
C LYS A 122 14.03 6.00 11.95
N THR A 123 13.58 5.52 10.80
CA THR A 123 14.17 5.88 9.50
C THR A 123 13.22 6.80 8.73
N PRO A 124 13.43 8.12 8.72
CA PRO A 124 12.70 9.00 7.82
C PRO A 124 13.17 8.81 6.38
N LEU A 125 12.25 8.95 5.42
CA LEU A 125 12.57 9.03 4.00
C LEU A 125 12.81 10.49 3.62
N THR A 126 13.79 10.75 2.74
CA THR A 126 14.30 12.11 2.50
C THR A 126 13.38 13.00 1.66
N GLY A 127 12.43 12.44 0.90
CA GLY A 127 11.59 13.21 -0.02
C GLY A 127 10.41 13.95 0.64
N HIS A 128 9.76 13.35 1.63
CA HIS A 128 8.62 13.94 2.35
C HIS A 128 8.33 13.17 3.64
N ALA A 129 7.73 13.83 4.65
CA ALA A 129 7.43 13.21 5.94
C ALA A 129 6.42 12.04 5.85
N ASN A 130 5.48 12.09 4.90
CA ASN A 130 4.54 10.99 4.64
C ASN A 130 5.13 9.98 3.64
N GLY A 131 6.19 9.31 4.05
CA GLY A 131 6.92 8.36 3.20
C GLY A 131 6.42 6.92 3.35
N MET A 132 6.40 6.19 2.24
CA MET A 132 6.04 4.77 2.19
C MET A 132 7.03 4.03 1.30
N ALA A 133 7.43 2.83 1.70
CA ALA A 133 8.17 1.93 0.84
C ALA A 133 7.40 0.62 0.68
N PHE A 134 7.35 0.10 -0.54
CA PHE A 134 6.73 -1.18 -0.87
C PHE A 134 7.75 -2.13 -1.44
N TYR A 135 7.53 -3.41 -1.20
CA TYR A 135 8.49 -4.47 -1.47
C TYR A 135 7.78 -5.68 -2.08
N ALA A 136 8.39 -6.28 -3.08
CA ALA A 136 7.99 -7.56 -3.63
C ALA A 136 9.16 -8.54 -3.56
N TYR A 137 8.90 -9.74 -3.06
CA TYR A 137 9.90 -10.78 -2.86
C TYR A 137 9.52 -12.06 -3.61
N ASP A 138 10.52 -12.85 -3.99
CA ASP A 138 10.30 -14.22 -4.44
C ASP A 138 10.04 -15.18 -3.27
N SER A 139 9.79 -16.45 -3.60
CA SER A 139 9.52 -17.51 -2.61
C SER A 139 10.71 -17.79 -1.67
N GLY A 140 11.94 -17.48 -2.12
CA GLY A 140 13.17 -17.59 -1.35
C GLY A 140 13.49 -16.36 -0.49
N GLY A 141 12.63 -15.33 -0.52
CA GLY A 141 12.81 -14.10 0.25
C GLY A 141 13.75 -13.07 -0.38
N ARG A 142 14.18 -13.28 -1.64
CA ARG A 142 14.98 -12.28 -2.37
C ARG A 142 14.11 -11.10 -2.74
N LEU A 143 14.59 -9.89 -2.48
CA LEU A 143 13.93 -8.66 -2.91
C LEU A 143 14.02 -8.54 -4.44
N LEU A 144 12.85 -8.44 -5.09
CA LEU A 144 12.74 -8.27 -6.54
C LEU A 144 12.46 -6.82 -6.91
N LEU A 145 11.56 -6.17 -6.18
CA LEU A 145 11.14 -4.80 -6.45
C LEU A 145 11.02 -4.02 -5.16
N LYS A 146 11.56 -2.79 -5.16
CA LYS A 146 11.32 -1.79 -4.12
C LYS A 146 10.84 -0.50 -4.76
N ARG A 147 9.79 0.08 -4.22
CA ARG A 147 9.26 1.39 -4.63
C ARG A 147 9.02 2.28 -3.44
N ILE A 148 9.34 3.56 -3.60
CA ILE A 148 9.11 4.58 -2.58
C ILE A 148 8.06 5.54 -3.11
N TYR A 149 7.03 5.80 -2.31
CA TYR A 149 6.00 6.77 -2.60
C TYR A 149 5.91 7.78 -1.46
N TYR A 150 5.43 8.97 -1.79
CA TYR A 150 5.18 10.03 -0.83
C TYR A 150 3.74 10.51 -0.97
N SER A 151 3.00 10.56 0.13
CA SER A 151 1.68 11.19 0.15
C SER A 151 1.81 12.68 0.48
N ILE A 152 1.83 13.52 -0.56
CA ILE A 152 2.14 14.95 -0.46
C ILE A 152 0.90 15.87 -0.26
N GLY A 153 -0.28 15.28 -0.05
CA GLY A 153 -1.54 16.03 0.04
C GLY A 153 -2.59 15.50 -0.94
N GLY A 154 -3.86 15.72 -0.59
CA GLY A 154 -5.01 15.38 -1.42
C GLY A 154 -5.08 16.21 -2.68
#